data_AF-A0A969YHN4-F1
#
_entry.id   AF-A0A969YHN4-F1
#
_cell.length_a   1.000
_cell.length_b   1.000
_cell.length_c   1.000
_cell.angle_alpha   90.00
_cell.angle_beta   90.00
_cell.angle_gamma   90.00
#
_symmetry.space_group_name_H-M   'P 1'
#
loop_
_entity.id
_entity.type
_entity.pdbx_description
1 polymer ?
#
loop_
_entity_poly.entity_id
_entity_poly.type
_entity_poly.pdbx_seq_one_letter_code
_entity_poly.pdbx_strand_id
1 'polypeptide(L)'
;MRISYRALAWLLACALALPQAATAAESAHTYRNGSRDEARVAITVDDVFNIKILQQILDLCDQYQVRITVFPIGKKILETDRETWRRVVDSGHEIGNHTTNHRKLSKLNGYQIRSEMSGMQKRLNAALGYEYPLKIMRPPYGKLGENGGASFAGRELYKLGYHSLILWDVSNIDPEMALKQTKNGSILLYHTNGKDYRCLVQLIPALLDAGYELVTVSELLRLDENGDPPSPTPEPTVTPEPTPSPTPTPKPTATPAATPTATPKPTASPTATPTATPKPTATPTATPTATPKPTASPTATPTATPKPTASPTAMPTATPKPTATPAP
;
A
#
# COMPACT_ATOMS: atom_id res chain seq x y z
N MET A 1 1.12 47.51 -75.34
CA MET A 1 2.49 47.75 -74.85
C MET A 1 2.36 48.32 -73.43
N ARG A 2 2.67 47.56 -72.37
CA ARG A 2 3.93 47.62 -71.57
C ARG A 2 4.08 49.02 -70.89
N ILE A 3 4.11 49.26 -69.56
CA ILE A 3 4.87 48.65 -68.44
C ILE A 3 4.46 49.31 -67.07
N SER A 4 4.47 48.52 -65.96
CA SER A 4 4.70 48.77 -64.49
C SER A 4 4.04 49.95 -63.74
N TYR A 5 3.66 49.89 -62.44
CA TYR A 5 4.35 49.45 -61.21
C TYR A 5 3.31 48.93 -60.17
N ARG A 6 3.42 47.70 -59.63
CA ARG A 6 4.10 47.33 -58.35
C ARG A 6 3.82 48.24 -57.15
N ALA A 7 2.93 47.81 -56.25
CA ALA A 7 3.09 47.98 -54.81
C ALA A 7 2.50 46.77 -54.09
N LEU A 8 3.39 46.01 -53.45
CA LEU A 8 3.20 44.75 -52.74
C LEU A 8 2.70 45.07 -51.33
N ALA A 9 1.55 44.54 -50.91
CA ALA A 9 1.17 44.50 -49.49
C ALA A 9 1.26 43.05 -49.00
N TRP A 10 2.41 42.70 -48.43
CA TRP A 10 2.57 41.49 -47.64
C TRP A 10 2.03 41.75 -46.23
N LEU A 11 0.83 41.26 -45.95
CA LEU A 11 0.39 41.03 -44.57
C LEU A 11 0.63 39.55 -44.26
N LEU A 12 1.81 39.28 -43.71
CA LEU A 12 2.18 38.00 -43.15
C LEU A 12 1.38 37.81 -41.86
N ALA A 13 0.29 37.05 -41.92
CA ALA A 13 -0.42 36.59 -40.73
C ALA A 13 0.42 35.50 -40.05
N CYS A 14 1.35 35.91 -39.17
CA CYS A 14 1.98 35.01 -38.22
C CYS A 14 0.96 34.67 -37.13
N ALA A 15 0.16 33.62 -37.36
CA ALA A 15 -0.56 32.95 -36.28
C ALA A 15 0.49 32.26 -35.38
N LEU A 16 0.81 32.88 -34.25
CA LEU A 16 1.56 32.25 -33.18
C LEU A 16 0.68 31.12 -32.59
N ALA A 17 0.90 29.90 -33.05
CA ALA A 17 0.40 28.71 -32.37
C ALA A 17 1.13 28.63 -31.03
N LEU A 18 0.44 29.02 -29.95
CA LEU A 18 0.91 28.74 -28.59
C LEU A 18 1.10 27.22 -28.46
N PRO A 19 2.24 26.73 -27.94
CA PRO A 19 2.38 25.32 -27.63
C PRO A 19 1.37 25.01 -26.52
N GLN A 20 0.32 24.30 -26.88
CA GLN A 20 -0.56 23.66 -25.90
C GLN A 20 0.34 22.68 -25.15
N ALA A 21 0.70 23.02 -23.91
CA ALA A 21 1.42 22.11 -23.04
C ALA A 21 0.62 20.80 -23.04
N ALA A 22 1.22 19.72 -23.53
CA ALA A 22 0.60 18.41 -23.51
C ALA A 22 0.36 18.07 -22.04
N THR A 23 -0.87 18.25 -21.57
CA THR A 23 -1.30 17.74 -20.26
C THR A 23 -0.98 16.26 -20.26
N ALA A 24 -0.11 15.80 -19.37
CA ALA A 24 0.16 14.39 -19.21
C ALA A 24 -1.19 13.69 -19.04
N ALA A 25 -1.48 12.71 -19.91
CA ALA A 25 -2.77 12.05 -19.89
C ALA A 25 -3.04 11.47 -18.50
N GLU A 26 -4.16 11.86 -17.89
CA GLU A 26 -4.57 11.40 -16.57
C GLU A 26 -4.58 9.87 -16.51
N SER A 27 -4.04 9.34 -15.42
CA SER A 27 -3.92 7.91 -15.16
C SER A 27 -4.18 7.68 -13.70
N ALA A 28 -4.79 6.55 -13.40
CA ALA A 28 -5.06 6.13 -12.04
C ALA A 28 -3.76 6.08 -11.22
N HIS A 29 -3.84 6.54 -9.98
CA HIS A 29 -2.73 6.55 -9.03
C HIS A 29 -2.62 5.19 -8.34
N THR A 30 -1.39 4.76 -8.04
CA THR A 30 -1.14 3.48 -7.38
C THR A 30 -0.68 3.69 -5.95
N TYR A 31 -1.45 3.19 -4.99
CA TYR A 31 -1.14 3.23 -3.56
C TYR A 31 -0.57 1.90 -3.09
N ARG A 32 0.51 1.95 -2.31
CA ARG A 32 1.05 0.78 -1.57
C ARG A 32 0.79 0.88 -0.07
N ASN A 33 0.62 2.10 0.42
CA ASN A 33 0.37 2.44 1.82
C ASN A 33 -0.37 3.78 1.89
N GLY A 34 -1.01 4.04 3.02
CA GLY A 34 -1.52 5.36 3.42
C GLY A 34 -0.49 6.18 4.19
N SER A 35 -0.98 7.11 5.02
CA SER A 35 -0.15 8.00 5.85
C SER A 35 0.77 7.20 6.78
N ARG A 36 2.03 7.63 6.90
CA ARG A 36 2.99 7.07 7.87
C ARG A 36 2.89 7.73 9.26
N ASP A 37 2.05 8.75 9.39
CA ASP A 37 1.92 9.53 10.62
C ASP A 37 0.77 9.04 11.52
N GLU A 38 -0.10 8.17 11.00
CA GLU A 38 -1.25 7.63 11.71
C GLU A 38 -1.08 6.13 11.94
N ALA A 39 -1.30 5.67 13.18
CA ALA A 39 -1.28 4.25 13.55
C ALA A 39 -2.51 3.50 13.04
N ARG A 40 -2.73 3.54 11.72
CA ARG A 40 -3.80 2.86 11.00
C ARG A 40 -3.21 1.88 10.00
N VAL A 41 -3.84 0.73 9.83
CA VAL A 41 -3.46 -0.28 8.84
C VAL A 41 -4.70 -0.87 8.17
N ALA A 42 -4.55 -1.32 6.93
CA ALA A 42 -5.63 -2.02 6.22
C ALA A 42 -5.22 -3.47 5.92
N ILE A 43 -6.02 -4.42 6.38
CA ILE A 43 -5.92 -5.82 5.96
C ILE A 43 -6.79 -5.99 4.72
N THR A 44 -6.21 -6.59 3.67
CA THR A 44 -6.88 -6.83 2.40
C THR A 44 -6.89 -8.30 2.03
N VAL A 45 -8.02 -8.77 1.47
CA VAL A 45 -8.23 -10.19 1.13
C VAL A 45 -8.58 -10.33 -0.35
N ASP A 46 -7.66 -10.90 -1.13
CA ASP A 46 -7.80 -11.07 -2.58
C ASP A 46 -8.44 -12.40 -2.97
N ASP A 47 -8.89 -12.43 -4.22
CA ASP A 47 -9.40 -13.55 -5.01
C ASP A 47 -10.71 -14.17 -4.56
N VAL A 48 -10.80 -14.53 -3.27
CA VAL A 48 -11.91 -15.24 -2.65
C VAL A 48 -12.21 -16.57 -3.36
N PHE A 49 -11.18 -17.40 -3.55
CA PHE A 49 -11.35 -18.76 -4.09
C PHE A 49 -12.13 -19.69 -3.15
N ASN A 50 -12.19 -19.38 -1.86
CA ASN A 50 -12.85 -20.20 -0.84
C ASN A 50 -13.75 -19.32 0.04
N ILE A 51 -15.05 -19.36 -0.25
CA ILE A 51 -16.05 -18.56 0.47
C ILE A 51 -16.16 -18.94 1.96
N LYS A 52 -15.89 -20.20 2.32
CA LYS A 52 -15.93 -20.64 3.73
C LYS A 52 -14.80 -20.02 4.54
N ILE A 53 -13.62 -19.85 3.95
CA ILE A 53 -12.52 -19.16 4.61
C ILE A 53 -12.83 -17.65 4.72
N LEU A 54 -13.49 -17.05 3.73
CA LEU A 54 -13.96 -15.67 3.88
C LEU A 54 -14.90 -15.55 5.09
N GLN A 55 -15.88 -16.45 5.24
CA GLN A 55 -16.78 -16.46 6.40
C GLN A 55 -16.02 -16.54 7.73
N GLN A 56 -14.99 -17.41 7.81
CA GLN A 56 -14.15 -17.49 9.01
C GLN A 56 -13.34 -16.22 9.27
N ILE A 57 -12.86 -15.55 8.23
CA ILE A 57 -12.21 -14.24 8.36
C ILE A 57 -13.20 -13.20 8.87
N LEU A 58 -14.45 -13.21 8.39
CA LEU A 58 -15.51 -12.31 8.88
C LEU A 58 -15.84 -12.58 10.35
N ASP A 59 -15.92 -13.85 10.77
CA ASP A 59 -16.12 -14.21 12.19
C ASP A 59 -14.99 -13.67 13.07
N LEU A 60 -13.75 -13.74 12.57
CA LEU A 60 -12.58 -13.16 13.23
C LEU A 60 -12.67 -11.62 13.28
N CYS A 61 -13.16 -10.98 12.23
CA CYS A 61 -13.37 -9.53 12.20
C CYS A 61 -14.42 -9.09 13.23
N ASP A 62 -15.53 -9.82 13.34
CA ASP A 62 -16.57 -9.56 14.33
C ASP A 62 -16.04 -9.74 15.77
N GLN A 63 -15.24 -10.78 16.01
CA GLN A 63 -14.64 -11.05 17.32
C GLN A 63 -13.76 -9.89 17.80
N TYR A 64 -13.01 -9.27 16.91
CA TYR A 64 -12.08 -8.18 17.23
C TYR A 64 -12.64 -6.79 16.90
N GLN A 65 -13.87 -6.71 16.38
CA GLN A 65 -14.53 -5.48 15.94
C GLN A 65 -13.70 -4.66 14.93
N VAL A 66 -13.05 -5.36 13.99
CA VAL A 66 -12.19 -4.75 12.97
C VAL A 66 -12.83 -4.85 11.59
N ARG A 67 -12.35 -4.04 10.64
CA ARG A 67 -12.83 -4.05 9.26
C ARG A 67 -11.68 -4.31 8.28
N ILE A 68 -12.04 -4.93 7.15
CA ILE A 68 -11.11 -5.31 6.08
C ILE A 68 -11.64 -4.82 4.72
N THR A 69 -10.77 -4.86 3.71
CA THR A 69 -11.17 -4.66 2.31
C THR A 69 -11.00 -5.95 1.52
N VAL A 70 -12.04 -6.39 0.84
CA VAL A 70 -12.07 -7.63 0.05
C VAL A 70 -11.98 -7.28 -1.44
N PHE A 71 -11.08 -7.93 -2.17
CA PHE A 71 -10.91 -7.80 -3.62
C PHE A 71 -11.24 -9.14 -4.31
N PRO A 72 -12.53 -9.50 -4.44
CA PRO A 72 -12.91 -10.78 -5.02
C PRO A 72 -12.80 -10.76 -6.55
N ILE A 73 -12.43 -11.89 -7.13
CA ILE A 73 -12.57 -12.08 -8.58
C ILE A 73 -14.05 -12.24 -8.90
N GLY A 74 -14.55 -11.55 -9.93
CA GLY A 74 -15.96 -11.61 -10.30
C GLY A 74 -16.49 -13.03 -10.46
N LYS A 75 -15.77 -13.94 -11.13
CA LYS A 75 -16.16 -15.35 -11.28
C LYS A 75 -16.38 -16.12 -9.96
N LYS A 76 -15.89 -15.62 -8.83
CA LYS A 76 -16.06 -16.21 -7.50
C LYS A 76 -17.20 -15.61 -6.71
N ILE A 77 -17.80 -14.55 -7.22
CA ILE A 77 -19.04 -13.99 -6.69
C ILE A 77 -20.19 -14.80 -7.28
N LEU A 78 -20.77 -15.67 -6.45
CA LEU A 78 -21.94 -16.48 -6.78
C LEU A 78 -23.15 -15.96 -6.02
N GLU A 79 -24.31 -15.90 -6.67
CA GLU A 79 -25.57 -15.48 -6.03
C GLU A 79 -26.01 -16.41 -4.90
N THR A 80 -25.59 -17.68 -4.94
CA THR A 80 -25.81 -18.65 -3.85
C THR A 80 -25.10 -18.26 -2.56
N ASP A 81 -24.05 -17.43 -2.65
CA ASP A 81 -23.28 -16.92 -1.51
C ASP A 81 -23.71 -15.50 -1.09
N ARG A 82 -24.88 -15.02 -1.58
CA ARG A 82 -25.43 -13.68 -1.33
C ARG A 82 -25.34 -13.22 0.12
N GLU A 83 -25.68 -14.09 1.06
CA GLU A 83 -25.66 -13.73 2.50
C GLU A 83 -24.25 -13.41 2.98
N THR A 84 -23.21 -14.05 2.42
CA THR A 84 -21.83 -13.71 2.75
C THR A 84 -21.46 -12.35 2.18
N TRP A 85 -21.82 -12.06 0.92
CA TRP A 85 -21.52 -10.76 0.30
C TRP A 85 -22.27 -9.60 0.96
N ARG A 86 -23.53 -9.82 1.37
CA ARG A 86 -24.29 -8.85 2.16
C ARG A 86 -23.63 -8.61 3.51
N ARG A 87 -23.26 -9.67 4.24
CA ARG A 87 -22.52 -9.55 5.50
C ARG A 87 -21.24 -8.73 5.35
N VAL A 88 -20.49 -8.90 4.24
CA VAL A 88 -19.30 -8.08 3.98
C VAL A 88 -19.66 -6.59 4.02
N VAL A 89 -20.70 -6.18 3.29
CA VAL A 89 -21.12 -4.77 3.22
C VAL A 89 -21.78 -4.30 4.52
N ASP A 90 -22.69 -5.09 5.07
CA ASP A 90 -23.51 -4.74 6.25
C ASP A 90 -22.66 -4.61 7.53
N SER A 91 -21.58 -5.39 7.65
CA SER A 91 -20.58 -5.25 8.73
C SER A 91 -19.56 -4.12 8.49
N GLY A 92 -19.75 -3.31 7.45
CA GLY A 92 -18.91 -2.15 7.16
C GLY A 92 -17.55 -2.49 6.55
N HIS A 93 -17.34 -3.72 6.08
CA HIS A 93 -16.17 -4.04 5.26
C HIS A 93 -16.33 -3.44 3.86
N GLU A 94 -15.20 -3.29 3.17
CA GLU A 94 -15.17 -2.68 1.85
C GLU A 94 -15.00 -3.77 0.77
N ILE A 95 -15.64 -3.59 -0.38
CA ILE A 95 -15.41 -4.42 -1.57
C ILE A 95 -14.74 -3.58 -2.66
N GLY A 96 -13.58 -4.01 -3.13
CA GLY A 96 -12.89 -3.45 -4.29
C GLY A 96 -12.95 -4.37 -5.51
N ASN A 97 -12.71 -3.82 -6.70
CA ASN A 97 -12.72 -4.60 -7.94
C ASN A 97 -11.39 -5.37 -8.12
N HIS A 98 -11.46 -6.67 -8.43
CA HIS A 98 -10.29 -7.51 -8.76
C HIS A 98 -10.41 -8.21 -10.12
N THR A 99 -11.06 -7.56 -11.08
CA THR A 99 -11.42 -8.09 -12.41
C THR A 99 -12.41 -9.26 -12.36
N THR A 100 -12.96 -9.63 -13.52
CA THR A 100 -13.89 -10.76 -13.62
C THR A 100 -13.18 -12.10 -13.66
N ASN A 101 -12.06 -12.16 -14.37
CA ASN A 101 -11.38 -13.40 -14.76
C ASN A 101 -9.93 -13.48 -14.25
N HIS A 102 -9.50 -12.54 -13.40
CA HIS A 102 -8.12 -12.46 -12.89
C HIS A 102 -7.07 -12.33 -14.02
N ARG A 103 -7.42 -11.60 -15.08
CA ARG A 103 -6.53 -11.42 -16.25
C ARG A 103 -5.50 -10.33 -15.99
N LYS A 104 -4.29 -10.55 -16.51
CA LYS A 104 -3.22 -9.53 -16.51
C LYS A 104 -3.64 -8.34 -17.36
N LEU A 105 -3.96 -7.21 -16.74
CA LEU A 105 -4.45 -6.01 -17.43
C LEU A 105 -3.46 -5.48 -18.48
N SER A 106 -2.15 -5.66 -18.27
CA SER A 106 -1.11 -5.28 -19.22
C SER A 106 -1.14 -6.04 -20.56
N LYS A 107 -1.93 -7.12 -20.66
CA LYS A 107 -2.10 -7.92 -21.88
C LYS A 107 -3.46 -7.71 -22.54
N LEU A 108 -4.24 -6.71 -22.08
CA LEU A 108 -5.60 -6.45 -22.53
C LEU A 108 -5.68 -5.14 -23.31
N ASN A 109 -6.58 -5.10 -24.28
CA ASN A 109 -7.01 -3.84 -24.90
C ASN A 109 -8.11 -3.16 -24.06
N GLY A 110 -8.46 -1.92 -24.40
CA GLY A 110 -9.43 -1.13 -23.62
C GLY A 110 -10.83 -1.76 -23.53
N TYR A 111 -11.31 -2.42 -24.59
CA TYR A 111 -12.58 -3.15 -24.55
C TYR A 111 -12.54 -4.31 -23.56
N GLN A 112 -11.44 -5.07 -23.56
CA GLN A 112 -11.25 -6.19 -22.63
C GLN A 112 -11.12 -5.71 -21.18
N ILE A 113 -10.41 -4.60 -20.92
CA ILE A 113 -10.34 -4.00 -19.58
C ILE A 113 -11.73 -3.59 -19.10
N ARG A 114 -12.50 -2.88 -19.94
CA ARG A 114 -13.90 -2.53 -19.64
C ARG A 114 -14.75 -3.74 -19.30
N SER A 115 -14.64 -4.81 -20.09
CA SER A 115 -15.37 -6.05 -19.86
C SER A 115 -14.96 -6.76 -18.56
N GLU A 116 -13.67 -6.71 -18.18
CA GLU A 116 -13.21 -7.26 -16.91
C GLU A 116 -13.77 -6.48 -15.71
N MET A 117 -13.84 -5.14 -15.79
CA MET A 117 -14.37 -4.29 -14.72
C MET A 117 -15.88 -4.45 -14.58
N SER A 118 -16.62 -4.30 -15.68
CA SER A 118 -18.09 -4.36 -15.67
C SER A 118 -18.63 -5.75 -15.38
N GLY A 119 -17.92 -6.82 -15.79
CA GLY A 119 -18.32 -8.19 -15.48
C GLY A 119 -18.26 -8.52 -13.99
N MET A 120 -17.32 -7.93 -13.25
CA MET A 120 -17.21 -8.11 -11.80
C MET A 120 -18.32 -7.30 -11.11
N GLN A 121 -18.48 -6.02 -11.49
CA GLN A 121 -19.57 -5.17 -11.00
C GLN A 121 -20.94 -5.84 -11.18
N LYS A 122 -21.22 -6.39 -12.37
CA LYS A 122 -22.49 -7.07 -12.65
C LYS A 122 -22.74 -8.26 -11.71
N ARG A 123 -21.70 -9.05 -11.41
CA ARG A 123 -21.83 -10.21 -10.52
C ARG A 123 -22.01 -9.80 -9.07
N LEU A 124 -21.32 -8.75 -8.63
CA LEU A 124 -21.52 -8.18 -7.30
C LEU A 124 -22.94 -7.64 -7.15
N ASN A 125 -23.41 -6.86 -8.14
CA ASN A 125 -24.77 -6.31 -8.12
C ASN A 125 -25.83 -7.42 -8.08
N ALA A 126 -25.63 -8.49 -8.86
CA ALA A 126 -26.51 -9.65 -8.80
C ALA A 126 -26.52 -10.28 -7.40
N ALA A 127 -25.34 -10.51 -6.81
CA ALA A 127 -25.21 -11.11 -5.48
C ALA A 127 -25.74 -10.22 -4.34
N LEU A 128 -25.67 -8.89 -4.44
CA LEU A 128 -26.19 -7.98 -3.41
C LEU A 128 -27.69 -7.67 -3.61
N GLY A 129 -28.13 -7.58 -4.87
CA GLY A 129 -29.48 -7.17 -5.27
C GLY A 129 -29.61 -5.66 -5.51
N TYR A 130 -28.51 -4.91 -5.45
CA TYR A 130 -28.42 -3.48 -5.73
C TYR A 130 -27.03 -3.14 -6.26
N GLU A 131 -26.86 -1.92 -6.77
CA GLU A 131 -25.56 -1.45 -7.24
C GLU A 131 -24.68 -1.00 -6.08
N TYR A 132 -23.53 -1.65 -5.91
CA TYR A 132 -22.51 -1.26 -4.94
C TYR A 132 -21.38 -0.51 -5.65
N PRO A 133 -21.04 0.73 -5.24
CA PRO A 133 -20.01 1.51 -5.92
C PRO A 133 -18.61 0.93 -5.67
N LEU A 134 -18.01 0.32 -6.69
CA LEU A 134 -16.63 -0.16 -6.65
C LEU A 134 -15.65 1.00 -6.92
N LYS A 135 -15.25 1.70 -5.87
CA LYS A 135 -14.39 2.91 -5.95
C LYS A 135 -12.92 2.61 -6.20
N ILE A 136 -12.45 1.48 -5.69
CA ILE A 136 -11.05 1.08 -5.74
C ILE A 136 -10.89 -0.24 -6.48
N MET A 137 -9.71 -0.44 -7.08
CA MET A 137 -9.40 -1.71 -7.71
C MET A 137 -7.97 -2.14 -7.43
N ARG A 138 -7.78 -3.46 -7.31
CA ARG A 138 -6.45 -4.06 -7.23
C ARG A 138 -6.14 -4.76 -8.55
N PRO A 139 -5.08 -4.37 -9.28
CA PRO A 139 -4.69 -5.07 -10.50
C PRO A 139 -4.25 -6.50 -10.18
N PRO A 140 -4.77 -7.54 -10.87
CA PRO A 140 -4.25 -8.91 -10.72
C PRO A 140 -2.73 -8.95 -10.85
N TYR A 141 -2.10 -9.74 -9.98
CA TYR A 141 -0.63 -9.89 -9.90
C TYR A 141 0.13 -8.59 -9.55
N GLY A 142 -0.57 -7.52 -9.14
CA GLY A 142 0.01 -6.21 -8.87
C GLY A 142 0.63 -5.53 -10.10
N LYS A 143 0.17 -5.88 -11.31
CA LYS A 143 0.78 -5.44 -12.58
C LYS A 143 -0.19 -4.71 -13.49
N LEU A 144 0.19 -3.48 -13.86
CA LEU A 144 -0.53 -2.63 -14.81
C LEU A 144 0.20 -2.46 -16.16
N GLY A 145 1.51 -2.72 -16.20
CA GLY A 145 2.37 -2.60 -17.37
C GLY A 145 3.71 -3.29 -17.13
N GLU A 146 4.55 -3.40 -18.16
CA GLU A 146 5.87 -4.04 -18.02
C GLU A 146 6.91 -3.12 -17.34
N ASN A 147 6.74 -1.79 -17.39
CA ASN A 147 7.78 -0.81 -17.00
C ASN A 147 7.34 0.31 -16.01
N GLY A 148 6.32 0.09 -15.17
CA GLY A 148 6.05 0.94 -13.99
C GLY A 148 5.56 2.39 -14.20
N GLY A 149 5.56 2.94 -15.41
CA GLY A 149 4.93 4.25 -15.72
C GLY A 149 3.40 4.16 -15.89
N ALA A 150 2.74 5.31 -16.10
CA ALA A 150 1.31 5.40 -16.42
C ALA A 150 0.99 4.47 -17.59
N SER A 151 0.46 3.29 -17.28
CA SER A 151 0.28 2.26 -18.27
C SER A 151 -0.97 2.54 -19.09
N PHE A 152 -1.04 1.97 -20.29
CA PHE A 152 -2.28 1.98 -21.07
C PHE A 152 -3.46 1.51 -20.21
N ALA A 153 -3.28 0.45 -19.40
CA ALA A 153 -4.31 -0.02 -18.49
C ALA A 153 -4.67 0.99 -17.41
N GLY A 154 -3.71 1.69 -16.81
CA GLY A 154 -3.97 2.74 -15.82
C GLY A 154 -4.81 3.89 -16.37
N ARG A 155 -4.59 4.30 -17.61
CA ARG A 155 -5.43 5.30 -18.30
C ARG A 155 -6.82 4.79 -18.62
N GLU A 156 -6.94 3.53 -19.08
CA GLU A 156 -8.26 2.95 -19.35
C GLU A 156 -9.07 2.74 -18.07
N LEU A 157 -8.42 2.39 -16.95
CA LEU A 157 -9.06 2.31 -15.64
C LEU A 157 -9.52 3.68 -15.13
N TYR A 158 -8.68 4.71 -15.31
CA TYR A 158 -9.03 6.08 -14.94
C TYR A 158 -10.32 6.55 -15.64
N LYS A 159 -10.43 6.33 -16.96
CA LYS A 159 -11.65 6.63 -17.73
C LYS A 159 -12.91 5.88 -17.27
N LEU A 160 -12.73 4.81 -16.47
CA LEU A 160 -13.82 4.01 -15.90
C LEU A 160 -14.13 4.39 -14.46
N GLY A 161 -13.55 5.48 -13.94
CA GLY A 161 -13.74 5.96 -12.57
C GLY A 161 -12.86 5.28 -11.53
N TYR A 162 -11.92 4.40 -11.93
CA TYR A 162 -10.96 3.81 -11.00
C TYR A 162 -9.73 4.70 -10.90
N HIS A 163 -9.82 5.75 -10.08
CA HIS A 163 -8.71 6.69 -9.89
C HIS A 163 -7.67 6.16 -8.90
N SER A 164 -8.07 5.28 -7.97
CA SER A 164 -7.22 4.69 -6.94
C SER A 164 -6.98 3.19 -7.16
N LEU A 165 -5.73 2.83 -7.48
CA LEU A 165 -5.28 1.45 -7.67
C LEU A 165 -4.50 0.97 -6.45
N ILE A 166 -4.88 -0.18 -5.90
CA ILE A 166 -4.41 -0.61 -4.57
C ILE A 166 -3.45 -1.77 -4.72
N LEU A 167 -2.21 -1.56 -4.30
CA LEU A 167 -1.21 -2.61 -4.08
C LEU A 167 -1.05 -2.84 -2.58
N TRP A 168 0.10 -3.36 -2.17
CA TRP A 168 0.39 -3.70 -0.78
C TRP A 168 1.81 -3.28 -0.41
N ASP A 169 1.99 -3.09 0.90
CA ASP A 169 3.25 -2.81 1.58
C ASP A 169 3.84 -4.09 2.15
N VAL A 170 2.98 -4.93 2.76
CA VAL A 170 3.35 -6.16 3.47
C VAL A 170 2.58 -7.35 2.91
N SER A 171 3.28 -8.46 2.71
CA SER A 171 2.70 -9.73 2.26
C SER A 171 3.52 -10.86 2.87
N ASN A 172 3.15 -11.30 4.07
CA ASN A 172 3.84 -12.36 4.79
C ASN A 172 2.86 -13.25 5.55
N ILE A 173 3.06 -14.56 5.45
CA ILE A 173 2.21 -15.58 6.08
C ILE A 173 2.71 -15.99 7.48
N ASP A 174 3.88 -15.48 7.89
CA ASP A 174 4.36 -15.58 9.26
C ASP A 174 3.88 -14.34 10.06
N PRO A 175 3.10 -14.51 11.14
CA PRO A 175 2.48 -13.40 11.84
C PRO A 175 3.48 -12.49 12.55
N GLU A 176 4.57 -13.03 13.11
CA GLU A 176 5.60 -12.22 13.77
C GLU A 176 6.35 -11.36 12.75
N MET A 177 6.70 -11.94 11.61
CA MET A 177 7.36 -11.20 10.54
C MET A 177 6.42 -10.20 9.87
N ALA A 178 5.15 -10.53 9.71
CA ALA A 178 4.14 -9.60 9.20
C ALA A 178 4.00 -8.38 10.13
N LEU A 179 3.89 -8.61 11.44
CA LEU A 179 3.84 -7.53 12.44
C LEU A 179 5.10 -6.66 12.39
N LYS A 180 6.28 -7.29 12.37
CA LYS A 180 7.58 -6.60 12.31
C LYS A 180 7.75 -5.74 11.04
N GLN A 181 7.19 -6.18 9.92
CA GLN A 181 7.23 -5.44 8.66
C GLN A 181 6.18 -4.32 8.59
N THR A 182 5.12 -4.43 9.40
CA THR A 182 4.01 -3.48 9.43
C THR A 182 4.47 -2.14 10.00
N LYS A 183 4.04 -1.08 9.32
CA LYS A 183 4.23 0.32 9.72
C LYS A 183 2.89 1.02 9.68
N ASN A 184 2.81 2.20 10.28
CA ASN A 184 1.73 3.15 10.05
C ASN A 184 1.40 3.25 8.56
N GLY A 185 0.12 3.20 8.20
CA GLY A 185 -0.34 3.26 6.82
C GLY A 185 -0.16 1.98 6.01
N SER A 186 0.38 0.88 6.55
CA SER A 186 0.59 -0.33 5.75
C SER A 186 -0.72 -0.93 5.24
N ILE A 187 -0.71 -1.35 3.97
CA ILE A 187 -1.74 -2.20 3.37
C ILE A 187 -1.17 -3.62 3.30
N LEU A 188 -1.85 -4.57 3.97
CA LEU A 188 -1.42 -5.96 4.10
C LEU A 188 -2.22 -6.85 3.14
N LEU A 189 -1.55 -7.71 2.38
CA LEU A 189 -2.16 -8.63 1.41
C LEU A 189 -2.29 -10.06 1.97
N TYR A 190 -3.52 -10.58 1.93
CA TYR A 190 -3.86 -11.97 2.22
C TYR A 190 -4.90 -12.51 1.22
N HIS A 191 -5.18 -13.80 1.30
CA HIS A 191 -6.13 -14.51 0.45
C HIS A 191 -6.97 -15.49 1.29
N THR A 192 -8.05 -16.00 0.71
CA THR A 192 -8.89 -17.02 1.36
C THR A 192 -8.27 -18.43 1.28
N ASN A 193 -7.10 -18.62 1.88
CA ASN A 193 -6.44 -19.91 2.00
C ASN A 193 -6.08 -20.21 3.47
N GLY A 194 -5.86 -21.49 3.80
CA GLY A 194 -5.68 -21.90 5.19
C GLY A 194 -4.39 -21.38 5.86
N LYS A 195 -3.34 -21.06 5.10
CA LYS A 195 -2.11 -20.48 5.67
C LYS A 195 -2.35 -19.03 6.07
N ASP A 196 -2.93 -18.25 5.17
CA ASP A 196 -3.26 -16.84 5.40
C ASP A 196 -4.25 -16.71 6.56
N TYR A 197 -5.30 -17.54 6.61
CA TYR A 197 -6.24 -17.55 7.73
C TYR A 197 -5.55 -17.80 9.07
N ARG A 198 -4.65 -18.81 9.16
CA ARG A 198 -3.90 -19.07 10.40
C ARG A 198 -2.94 -17.93 10.79
N CYS A 199 -2.41 -17.20 9.81
CA CYS A 199 -1.65 -15.98 10.06
C CYS A 199 -2.56 -14.91 10.66
N LEU A 200 -3.70 -14.62 10.03
CA LEU A 200 -4.66 -13.61 10.48
C LEU A 200 -5.18 -13.84 11.90
N VAL A 201 -5.45 -15.09 12.28
CA VAL A 201 -5.86 -15.47 13.64
C VAL A 201 -4.89 -14.96 14.72
N GLN A 202 -3.59 -14.92 14.42
CA GLN A 202 -2.57 -14.43 15.35
C GLN A 202 -2.22 -12.95 15.10
N LEU A 203 -2.24 -12.52 13.85
CA LEU A 203 -1.78 -11.18 13.48
C LEU A 203 -2.79 -10.09 13.86
N ILE A 204 -4.10 -10.31 13.69
CA ILE A 204 -5.11 -9.31 14.02
C ILE A 204 -5.02 -8.85 15.49
N PRO A 205 -5.06 -9.75 16.50
CA PRO A 205 -4.87 -9.33 17.89
C PRO A 205 -3.51 -8.66 18.12
N ALA A 206 -2.44 -9.17 17.51
CA ALA A 206 -1.11 -8.60 17.69
C ALA A 206 -0.97 -7.17 17.12
N LEU A 207 -1.67 -6.85 16.01
CA LEU A 207 -1.74 -5.50 15.47
C LEU A 207 -2.49 -4.55 16.41
N LEU A 208 -3.62 -5.01 16.97
CA LEU A 208 -4.40 -4.25 17.94
C LEU A 208 -3.59 -3.99 19.22
N ASP A 209 -2.91 -5.01 19.75
CA ASP A 209 -2.03 -4.89 20.93
C ASP A 209 -0.85 -3.94 20.68
N ALA A 210 -0.37 -3.86 19.43
CA ALA A 210 0.65 -2.91 19.01
C ALA A 210 0.12 -1.47 18.82
N GLY A 211 -1.18 -1.24 19.03
CA GLY A 211 -1.82 0.08 18.97
C GLY A 211 -2.27 0.51 17.58
N TYR A 212 -2.35 -0.40 16.61
CA TYR A 212 -2.89 -0.09 15.29
C TYR A 212 -4.42 -0.13 15.29
N GLU A 213 -5.04 0.87 14.66
CA GLU A 213 -6.44 0.83 14.26
C GLU A 213 -6.57 0.12 12.90
N LEU A 214 -7.37 -0.94 12.82
CA LEU A 214 -7.64 -1.66 11.58
C LEU A 214 -8.84 -1.06 10.85
N VAL A 215 -8.58 -0.48 9.67
CA VAL A 215 -9.55 0.25 8.86
C VAL A 215 -9.64 -0.31 7.44
N THR A 216 -10.67 0.07 6.69
CA THR A 216 -10.75 -0.23 5.25
C THR A 216 -9.72 0.59 4.48
N VAL A 217 -9.41 0.20 3.23
CA VAL A 217 -8.47 0.93 2.37
C VAL A 217 -8.97 2.34 2.07
N SER A 218 -10.27 2.52 1.78
CA SER A 218 -10.81 3.86 1.56
C SER A 218 -10.64 4.76 2.79
N GLU A 219 -10.82 4.24 4.01
CA GLU A 219 -10.61 5.02 5.24
C GLU A 219 -9.13 5.32 5.49
N LEU A 220 -8.25 4.34 5.24
CA LEU A 220 -6.81 4.49 5.36
C LEU A 220 -6.26 5.61 4.47
N LEU A 221 -6.81 5.71 3.25
CA LEU A 221 -6.43 6.68 2.23
C LEU A 221 -7.30 7.95 2.25
N ARG A 222 -8.34 7.99 3.09
CA ARG A 222 -9.34 9.07 3.17
C ARG A 222 -10.00 9.38 1.82
N LEU A 223 -10.33 8.32 1.07
CA LEU A 223 -10.97 8.49 -0.23
C LEU A 223 -12.39 9.04 -0.06
N ASP A 224 -12.79 9.90 -0.99
CA ASP A 224 -14.13 10.46 -1.05
C ASP A 224 -15.17 9.46 -1.61
N GLU A 225 -16.36 9.95 -1.94
CA GLU A 225 -17.41 9.12 -2.54
C GLU A 225 -17.07 8.58 -3.93
N ASN A 226 -16.16 9.23 -4.66
CA ASN A 226 -15.71 8.87 -6.00
C ASN A 226 -14.47 7.97 -5.98
N GLY A 227 -13.85 7.75 -4.81
CA GLY A 227 -12.60 7.00 -4.71
C GLY A 227 -11.36 7.86 -4.92
N ASP A 228 -11.52 9.19 -4.84
CA ASP A 228 -10.44 10.15 -5.00
C ASP A 228 -9.84 10.54 -3.65
N PRO A 229 -8.50 10.69 -3.56
CA PRO A 229 -7.86 11.19 -2.35
C PRO A 229 -8.27 12.65 -2.09
N PRO A 230 -8.14 13.15 -0.85
CA PRO A 230 -8.37 14.56 -0.58
C PRO A 230 -7.45 15.39 -1.46
N SER A 231 -8.03 16.35 -2.21
CA SER A 231 -7.26 17.33 -2.97
C SER A 231 -6.27 18.00 -2.02
N PRO A 232 -4.98 18.19 -2.39
CA PRO A 232 -4.06 18.94 -1.56
C PRO A 232 -4.69 20.31 -1.33
N THR A 233 -5.07 20.60 -0.08
CA THR A 233 -5.45 21.96 0.29
C THR A 233 -4.26 22.83 -0.10
N PRO A 234 -4.43 23.89 -0.94
CA PRO A 234 -3.31 24.74 -1.27
C PRO A 234 -2.68 25.19 0.04
N GLU A 235 -1.41 24.86 0.23
CA GLU A 235 -0.62 25.33 1.36
C GLU A 235 -0.84 26.84 1.45
N PRO A 236 -1.18 27.41 2.62
CA PRO A 236 -1.47 28.82 2.73
C PRO A 236 -0.28 29.57 2.15
N THR A 237 -0.50 30.29 1.05
CA THR A 237 0.52 31.15 0.46
C THR A 237 0.92 32.12 1.57
N VAL A 238 2.10 31.90 2.14
CA VAL A 238 2.67 32.81 3.13
C VAL A 238 2.77 34.14 2.41
N THR A 239 1.84 35.05 2.71
CA THR A 239 1.89 36.41 2.19
C THR A 239 3.20 36.96 2.72
N PRO A 240 4.14 37.39 1.86
CA PRO A 240 5.40 37.93 2.35
C PRO A 240 5.07 39.07 3.31
N GLU A 241 5.54 38.93 4.55
CA GLU A 241 5.43 39.95 5.58
C GLU A 241 6.02 41.26 4.99
N PRO A 242 5.31 42.41 5.11
CA PRO A 242 5.82 43.65 4.54
C PRO A 242 7.18 43.97 5.17
N THR A 243 8.20 44.08 4.32
CA THR A 243 9.55 44.48 4.69
C THR A 243 9.49 45.74 5.57
N PRO A 244 10.07 45.73 6.79
CA PRO A 244 10.08 46.93 7.62
C PRO A 244 10.82 48.06 6.88
N SER A 245 10.15 49.20 6.79
CA SER A 245 10.70 50.44 6.22
C SER A 245 11.96 50.87 6.99
N PRO A 246 13.03 51.34 6.32
CA PRO A 246 14.25 51.74 7.00
C PRO A 246 14.01 52.96 7.91
N THR A 247 14.33 52.80 9.21
CA THR A 247 14.37 53.87 10.20
C THR A 247 15.37 54.95 9.78
N PRO A 248 15.03 56.26 9.83
CA PRO A 248 15.95 57.33 9.45
C PRO A 248 17.13 57.42 10.43
N THR A 249 18.35 57.41 9.87
CA THR A 249 19.62 57.60 10.57
C THR A 249 19.70 58.98 11.23
N PRO A 250 20.08 59.09 12.52
CA PRO A 250 20.32 60.39 13.14
C PRO A 250 21.60 61.06 12.61
N LYS A 251 21.50 62.37 12.39
CA LYS A 251 22.57 63.27 11.92
C LYS A 251 23.64 63.48 13.01
N PRO A 252 24.95 63.52 12.68
CA PRO A 252 26.01 63.71 13.66
C PRO A 252 26.00 65.14 14.23
N THR A 253 26.05 65.24 15.55
CA THR A 253 26.25 66.50 16.28
C THR A 253 27.70 66.59 16.76
N ALA A 254 28.30 67.77 16.59
CA ALA A 254 29.72 68.02 16.73
C ALA A 254 30.26 67.88 18.15
N THR A 255 31.47 67.34 18.22
CA THR A 255 32.38 67.26 19.37
C THR A 255 32.85 68.64 19.85
N PRO A 256 32.95 68.86 21.17
CA PRO A 256 33.98 69.74 21.74
C PRO A 256 35.08 68.95 22.47
N ALA A 257 36.27 69.55 22.43
CA ALA A 257 37.58 69.01 22.78
C ALA A 257 37.82 68.76 24.28
N ALA A 258 38.83 67.91 24.53
CA ALA A 258 39.27 67.39 25.81
C ALA A 258 40.14 68.34 26.66
N THR A 259 40.18 68.12 27.98
CA THR A 259 41.39 68.20 28.85
C THR A 259 41.13 67.48 30.20
N PRO A 260 42.12 67.19 31.08
CA PRO A 260 42.63 65.83 31.27
C PRO A 260 42.53 65.28 32.72
N THR A 261 42.63 63.95 32.79
CA THR A 261 43.26 63.07 33.82
C THR A 261 43.03 63.31 35.32
N ALA A 262 42.45 62.29 35.97
CA ALA A 262 42.93 61.80 37.27
C ALA A 262 42.89 60.27 37.32
N THR A 263 44.04 59.69 37.64
CA THR A 263 44.36 58.25 37.79
C THR A 263 43.50 57.56 38.86
N PRO A 264 43.13 56.28 38.67
CA PRO A 264 43.02 55.37 39.81
C PRO A 264 43.96 54.16 39.73
N LYS A 265 44.43 53.85 40.95
CA LYS A 265 45.33 52.80 41.46
C LYS A 265 44.80 51.37 41.22
N PRO A 266 45.67 50.35 41.07
CA PRO A 266 45.27 48.99 40.76
C PRO A 266 44.66 48.28 41.97
N THR A 267 43.59 47.52 41.73
CA THR A 267 43.03 46.57 42.71
C THR A 267 43.01 45.16 42.11
N ALA A 268 43.31 44.20 42.97
CA ALA A 268 43.83 42.88 42.66
C ALA A 268 42.85 41.91 41.97
N SER A 269 43.47 41.05 41.17
CA SER A 269 42.95 39.82 40.56
C SER A 269 42.50 38.79 41.62
N PRO A 270 41.35 38.11 41.46
CA PRO A 270 41.10 36.86 42.14
C PRO A 270 41.62 35.67 41.33
N THR A 271 42.52 34.95 42.00
CA THR A 271 43.10 33.64 41.68
C THR A 271 42.06 32.58 41.29
N ALA A 272 42.29 31.91 40.17
CA ALA A 272 41.62 30.66 39.81
C ALA A 272 42.26 29.49 40.58
N THR A 273 41.45 28.78 41.36
CA THR A 273 41.82 27.51 41.99
C THR A 273 41.53 26.35 41.02
N PRO A 274 42.48 25.44 40.76
CA PRO A 274 42.26 24.28 39.89
C PRO A 274 41.44 23.19 40.63
N THR A 275 40.34 22.75 40.04
CA THR A 275 39.59 21.58 40.52
C THR A 275 40.02 20.33 39.76
N ALA A 276 40.24 19.26 40.53
CA ALA A 276 40.88 18.02 40.16
C ALA A 276 40.15 17.19 39.09
N THR A 277 40.95 16.56 38.25
CA THR A 277 40.62 15.50 37.30
C THR A 277 40.12 14.22 38.00
N PRO A 278 38.99 13.61 37.59
CA PRO A 278 38.72 12.21 37.89
C PRO A 278 39.43 11.27 36.90
N LYS A 279 40.19 10.36 37.50
CA LYS A 279 40.97 9.23 36.99
C LYS A 279 40.13 8.20 36.19
N PRO A 280 40.70 7.51 35.19
CA PRO A 280 40.00 6.50 34.39
C PRO A 280 39.60 5.28 35.24
N THR A 281 38.36 4.81 35.04
CA THR A 281 37.81 3.62 35.69
C THR A 281 38.33 2.37 34.98
N ALA A 282 38.82 1.42 35.78
CA ALA A 282 39.41 0.17 35.34
C ALA A 282 38.34 -0.82 34.83
N THR A 283 38.64 -1.43 33.68
CA THR A 283 38.02 -2.64 33.14
C THR A 283 38.23 -3.83 34.08
N PRO A 284 37.19 -4.61 34.43
CA PRO A 284 37.41 -5.93 35.00
C PRO A 284 37.73 -6.96 33.90
N THR A 285 38.98 -7.42 33.91
CA THR A 285 39.46 -8.64 33.26
C THR A 285 38.92 -9.85 34.03
N ALA A 286 38.20 -10.75 33.35
CA ALA A 286 37.96 -12.11 33.84
C ALA A 286 38.84 -13.10 33.08
N THR A 287 39.80 -13.68 33.79
CA THR A 287 40.72 -14.75 33.36
C THR A 287 39.98 -16.11 33.39
N PRO A 288 40.28 -17.06 32.48
CA PRO A 288 39.48 -18.24 32.23
C PRO A 288 39.66 -19.34 33.28
N THR A 289 38.65 -20.19 33.48
CA THR A 289 38.78 -21.40 34.29
C THR A 289 38.03 -22.58 33.67
N ALA A 290 38.81 -23.62 33.40
CA ALA A 290 38.52 -25.06 33.36
C ALA A 290 37.28 -25.60 32.60
N THR A 291 37.62 -26.28 31.50
CA THR A 291 36.89 -27.34 30.80
C THR A 291 36.24 -28.38 31.73
N PRO A 292 34.94 -28.70 31.53
CA PRO A 292 34.43 -30.03 31.80
C PRO A 292 34.32 -30.86 30.50
N LYS A 293 34.92 -32.05 30.58
CA LYS A 293 34.86 -33.22 29.70
C LYS A 293 33.44 -33.51 29.17
N PRO A 294 33.24 -33.84 27.87
CA PRO A 294 31.96 -34.35 27.40
C PRO A 294 31.75 -35.78 27.92
N THR A 295 30.70 -35.96 28.71
CA THR A 295 30.18 -37.27 29.12
C THR A 295 29.27 -37.81 28.01
N ALA A 296 29.37 -39.11 27.77
CA ALA A 296 28.73 -39.83 26.68
C ALA A 296 27.22 -39.57 26.53
N SER A 297 26.81 -39.38 25.28
CA SER A 297 25.42 -39.42 24.82
C SER A 297 24.86 -40.84 24.96
N PRO A 298 23.66 -41.05 25.55
CA PRO A 298 22.99 -42.34 25.46
C PRO A 298 22.44 -42.54 24.04
N THR A 299 22.95 -43.58 23.38
CA THR A 299 22.45 -44.16 22.13
C THR A 299 20.97 -44.48 22.24
N ALA A 300 20.11 -43.73 21.54
CA ALA A 300 18.75 -44.14 21.27
C ALA A 300 18.77 -45.20 20.16
N THR A 301 18.37 -46.42 20.51
CA THR A 301 18.12 -47.53 19.59
C THR A 301 17.05 -47.15 18.55
N PRO A 302 17.24 -47.43 17.25
CA PRO A 302 16.18 -47.27 16.27
C PRO A 302 15.10 -48.34 16.49
N THR A 303 13.90 -47.92 16.89
CA THR A 303 12.71 -48.78 16.91
C THR A 303 12.26 -49.04 15.47
N ALA A 304 12.03 -50.32 15.17
CA ALA A 304 11.64 -50.83 13.88
C ALA A 304 10.35 -50.20 13.34
N THR A 305 10.39 -49.85 12.06
CA THR A 305 9.25 -49.48 11.21
C THR A 305 8.23 -50.62 11.15
N PRO A 306 6.93 -50.39 11.38
CA PRO A 306 5.91 -51.38 11.06
C PRO A 306 5.75 -51.51 9.53
N LYS A 307 5.87 -52.74 9.05
CA LYS A 307 5.61 -53.21 7.69
C LYS A 307 4.15 -52.88 7.29
N PRO A 308 3.88 -52.20 6.16
CA PRO A 308 2.53 -52.12 5.64
C PRO A 308 2.09 -53.49 5.10
N THR A 309 0.99 -53.97 5.67
CA THR A 309 0.20 -55.11 5.22
C THR A 309 -0.32 -54.87 3.81
N ALA A 310 -0.17 -55.85 2.93
CA ALA A 310 -0.79 -55.84 1.60
C ALA A 310 -2.33 -55.86 1.76
N SER A 311 -3.00 -54.85 1.20
CA SER A 311 -4.44 -54.83 1.00
C SER A 311 -4.74 -55.26 -0.45
N PRO A 312 -5.75 -56.11 -0.69
CA PRO A 312 -5.92 -56.84 -1.96
C PRO A 312 -6.37 -55.93 -3.10
N THR A 313 -5.71 -56.07 -4.25
CA THR A 313 -6.10 -55.49 -5.53
C THR A 313 -7.39 -56.14 -6.02
N ALA A 314 -8.48 -55.40 -6.05
CA ALA A 314 -9.69 -55.80 -6.76
C ALA A 314 -9.43 -55.72 -8.28
N MET A 315 -9.73 -56.82 -8.96
CA MET A 315 -9.66 -56.99 -10.41
C MET A 315 -10.78 -56.19 -11.10
N PRO A 316 -10.51 -55.36 -12.12
CA PRO A 316 -11.58 -54.85 -12.97
C PRO A 316 -12.00 -55.92 -13.99
N THR A 317 -13.27 -56.27 -13.93
CA THR A 317 -14.00 -57.11 -14.90
C THR A 317 -13.88 -56.56 -16.31
N ALA A 318 -13.58 -57.42 -17.27
CA ALA A 318 -13.53 -57.11 -18.69
C ALA A 318 -14.92 -56.68 -19.23
N THR A 319 -14.97 -55.54 -19.88
CA THR A 319 -16.12 -55.10 -20.70
C THR A 319 -16.06 -55.77 -22.07
N PRO A 320 -17.14 -56.38 -22.58
CA PRO A 320 -17.13 -56.94 -23.92
C PRO A 320 -17.17 -55.86 -25.02
N LYS A 321 -16.39 -56.14 -26.06
CA LYS A 321 -16.25 -55.42 -27.34
C LYS A 321 -17.59 -55.36 -28.11
N PRO A 322 -18.02 -54.20 -28.65
CA PRO A 322 -19.08 -54.19 -29.65
C PRO A 322 -18.52 -54.64 -31.01
N THR A 323 -19.18 -55.64 -31.59
CA THR A 323 -18.96 -56.13 -32.95
C THR A 323 -19.46 -55.08 -33.95
N ALA A 324 -18.61 -54.72 -34.91
CA ALA A 324 -19.01 -53.96 -36.09
C ALA A 324 -19.75 -54.90 -37.06
N THR A 325 -20.94 -54.49 -37.49
CA THR A 325 -21.61 -55.05 -38.68
C THR A 325 -21.28 -54.13 -39.87
N PRO A 326 -20.90 -54.66 -41.05
CA PRO A 326 -20.67 -53.86 -42.24
C PRO A 326 -21.98 -53.51 -42.95
N ALA A 327 -21.99 -52.36 -43.63
CA ALA A 327 -22.98 -51.93 -44.61
C ALA A 327 -23.06 -52.94 -45.78
N PRO A 328 -24.18 -52.99 -46.54
CA PRO A 328 -24.56 -51.91 -47.46
C PRO A 328 -25.92 -51.26 -47.16
#